data_AF-A0A0F9H5M3-F1
#
_entry.id   AF-A0A0F9H5M3-F1
#
_cell.length_a   1.000
_cell.length_b   1.000
_cell.length_c   1.000
_cell.angle_alpha   90.00
_cell.angle_beta   90.00
_cell.angle_gamma   90.00
#
_symmetry.space_group_name_H-M   'P 1'
#
loop_
_entity.id
_entity.type
_entity.pdbx_description
1 polymer ?
#
loop_
_entity_poly.entity_id
_entity_poly.type
_entity_poly.pdbx_seq_one_letter_code
_entity_poly.pdbx_strand_id
1 'polypeptide(L)'
;MSGWDELLGRLTNRLSVDPELRLDVAAELRAHLEDSAGEFRRAGQNEAEAADSAAAALGDEAELAEQLWQANRARIRLRGVFRWTARAALIPAAIVVIGAVMFGLAVGPESGVDRLQGGNWDLPVLWTDHLSEQQRFILWGDPEAKTLQEAAKSIADRWPENPIYYGNYVTTLSIQSDLYRDGKPDPDRLDEVLAIFDQGERIDPDNAYYNFRKAAWLVGTAATVTDDPSRSYEWKTSEGEARQKSYYRIDVHDPAKLQRGLEEFRRGLGKPEHTTRSIEMLELRLAILPEPTRYNDHVRRLELEIPFLFESFWKQKELARALSAHAVALAEKGQADQAVALIDSVGVLATKMGARGRSLIELLVAQGIRVTGLTHAERVHRELERPADAAKAHGAFIEEVAFHNDLRNRGGFDKGELVHGGLMSSIFAPG
;
A
#
# COMPACT_ATOMS: atom_id res chain seq x y z
N MET A 1 -7.00 13.93 29.07
CA MET A 1 -7.45 15.24 28.55
C MET A 1 -7.29 16.23 29.68
N SER A 2 -6.64 17.38 29.44
CA SER A 2 -6.42 18.38 30.49
C SER A 2 -7.75 19.09 30.82
N GLY A 3 -7.91 19.63 32.03
CA GLY A 3 -9.13 20.35 32.42
C GLY A 3 -9.48 21.53 31.52
N TRP A 4 -8.47 22.17 30.92
CA TRP A 4 -8.67 23.26 29.95
C TRP A 4 -9.17 22.78 28.58
N ASP A 5 -8.81 21.57 28.14
CA ASP A 5 -9.29 21.05 26.84
C ASP A 5 -10.81 20.88 26.84
N GLU A 6 -11.37 20.47 27.99
CA GLU A 6 -12.81 20.32 28.15
C GLU A 6 -13.52 21.68 28.20
N LEU A 7 -12.96 22.64 28.94
CA LEU A 7 -13.45 24.02 29.02
C LEU A 7 -13.45 24.70 27.64
N LEU A 8 -12.31 24.67 26.94
CA LEU A 8 -12.16 25.20 25.57
C LEU A 8 -13.10 24.50 24.60
N GLY A 9 -13.30 23.19 24.79
CA GLY A 9 -14.28 22.40 24.05
C GLY A 9 -15.69 22.95 24.17
N ARG A 10 -16.13 23.28 25.39
CA ARG A 10 -17.45 23.89 25.67
C ARG A 10 -17.57 25.31 25.12
N LEU A 11 -16.59 26.18 25.41
CA LEU A 11 -16.59 27.59 24.99
C LEU A 11 -16.64 27.75 23.46
N THR A 12 -15.92 26.90 22.74
CA THR A 12 -15.80 26.99 21.27
C THR A 12 -16.81 26.12 20.51
N ASN A 13 -17.69 25.38 21.19
CA ASN A 13 -18.58 24.40 20.56
C ASN A 13 -19.47 25.00 19.46
N ARG A 14 -19.93 26.24 19.65
CA ARG A 14 -20.75 26.95 18.65
C ARG A 14 -20.01 27.29 17.37
N LEU A 15 -18.67 27.31 17.39
CA LEU A 15 -17.82 27.51 16.22
C LEU A 15 -17.58 26.22 15.43
N SER A 16 -18.17 25.08 15.82
CA SER A 16 -18.01 23.77 15.15
C SER A 16 -18.38 23.76 13.66
N VAL A 17 -19.18 24.73 13.20
CA VAL A 17 -19.51 24.95 11.78
C VAL A 17 -18.29 25.34 10.93
N ASP A 18 -17.21 25.82 11.56
CA ASP A 18 -15.92 26.09 10.93
C ASP A 18 -14.77 25.53 11.80
N PRO A 19 -14.36 24.26 11.57
CA PRO A 19 -13.37 23.58 12.41
C PRO A 19 -12.03 24.30 12.51
N GLU A 20 -11.57 24.94 11.42
CA GLU A 20 -10.31 25.72 11.41
C GLU A 20 -10.42 26.93 12.33
N LEU A 21 -11.50 27.70 12.21
CA LEU A 21 -11.72 28.87 13.07
C LEU A 21 -11.90 28.46 14.54
N ARG A 22 -12.53 27.31 14.79
CA ARG A 22 -12.64 26.74 16.14
C ARG A 22 -11.27 26.46 16.74
N LEU A 23 -10.36 25.88 15.97
CA LEU A 23 -8.99 25.60 16.40
C LEU A 23 -8.20 26.89 16.64
N ASP A 24 -8.31 27.87 15.74
CA ASP A 24 -7.67 29.19 15.90
C ASP A 24 -8.09 29.85 17.22
N VAL A 25 -9.40 29.93 17.47
CA VAL A 25 -9.96 30.56 18.68
C VAL A 25 -9.62 29.74 19.93
N ALA A 26 -9.62 28.41 19.86
CA ALA A 26 -9.23 27.57 20.98
C ALA A 26 -7.75 27.74 21.34
N ALA A 27 -6.87 27.93 20.36
CA ALA A 27 -5.45 28.19 20.58
C ALA A 27 -5.22 29.56 21.23
N GLU A 28 -5.92 30.60 20.77
CA GLU A 28 -5.86 31.94 21.35
C GLU A 28 -6.34 31.94 22.82
N LEU A 29 -7.48 31.30 23.09
CA LEU A 29 -7.99 31.17 24.46
C LEU A 29 -7.06 30.35 25.37
N ARG A 30 -6.41 29.31 24.82
CA ARG A 30 -5.40 28.54 25.56
C ARG A 30 -4.20 29.42 25.92
N ALA A 31 -3.70 30.21 24.99
CA ALA A 31 -2.60 31.14 25.26
C ALA A 31 -2.97 32.14 26.37
N HIS A 32 -4.19 32.68 26.36
CA HIS A 32 -4.67 33.54 27.43
C HIS A 32 -4.75 32.83 28.79
N LEU A 33 -5.23 31.59 28.82
CA LEU A 33 -5.25 30.77 30.04
C LEU A 33 -3.85 30.49 30.58
N GLU A 34 -2.90 30.19 29.70
CA GLU A 34 -1.48 29.97 30.04
C GLU A 34 -0.84 31.24 30.62
N ASP A 35 -1.10 32.39 30.01
CA ASP A 35 -0.61 33.69 30.49
C ASP A 35 -1.21 34.03 31.86
N SER A 36 -2.53 33.90 32.03
CA SER A 36 -3.22 34.14 33.31
C SER A 36 -2.74 33.18 34.41
N ALA A 37 -2.59 31.88 34.11
CA ALA A 37 -2.03 30.91 35.05
C ALA A 37 -0.57 31.27 35.41
N GLY A 38 0.20 31.77 34.45
CA GLY A 38 1.53 32.32 34.68
C GLY A 38 1.55 33.46 35.70
N GLU A 39 0.59 34.38 35.64
CA GLU A 39 0.44 35.47 36.61
C GLU A 39 0.07 34.97 38.01
N PHE A 40 -0.86 34.04 38.11
CA PHE A 40 -1.26 33.43 39.39
C PHE A 40 -0.11 32.64 40.04
N ARG A 41 0.73 31.97 39.25
CA ARG A 41 1.96 31.32 39.75
C ARG A 41 2.97 32.34 40.29
N ARG A 42 3.17 33.47 39.59
CA ARG A 42 4.03 34.56 40.10
C ARG A 42 3.49 35.17 41.40
N ALA A 43 2.17 35.12 41.61
CA ALA A 43 1.52 35.54 42.84
C ALA A 43 1.58 34.48 43.97
N GLY A 44 2.23 33.34 43.75
CA GLY A 44 2.51 32.33 44.77
C GLY A 44 1.56 31.14 44.82
N GLN A 45 0.63 31.00 43.86
CA GLN A 45 -0.22 29.82 43.76
C GLN A 45 0.54 28.62 43.19
N ASN A 46 0.15 27.40 43.60
CA ASN A 46 0.67 26.18 42.98
C ASN A 46 0.04 25.94 41.59
N GLU A 47 0.59 25.01 40.81
CA GLU A 47 0.21 24.78 39.40
C GLU A 47 -1.30 24.50 39.22
N ALA A 48 -1.90 23.71 40.13
CA ALA A 48 -3.31 23.35 40.05
C ALA A 48 -4.22 24.53 40.42
N GLU A 49 -3.90 25.23 41.51
CA GLU A 49 -4.64 26.42 41.96
C GLU A 49 -4.57 27.56 40.94
N ALA A 50 -3.42 27.73 40.28
CA ALA A 50 -3.22 28.73 39.24
C ALA A 50 -4.04 28.41 37.98
N ALA A 51 -4.14 27.14 37.59
CA ALA A 51 -4.95 26.71 36.45
C ALA A 51 -6.46 26.90 36.70
N ASP A 52 -6.93 26.60 37.91
CA ASP A 52 -8.32 26.81 38.32
C ASP A 52 -8.64 28.29 38.45
N SER A 53 -7.72 29.09 39.01
CA SER A 53 -7.88 30.55 39.12
C SER A 53 -7.90 31.22 37.74
N ALA A 54 -7.07 30.76 36.79
CA ALA A 54 -7.09 31.23 35.41
C ALA A 54 -8.41 30.91 34.70
N ALA A 55 -8.95 29.69 34.90
CA ALA A 55 -10.25 29.31 34.36
C ALA A 55 -11.39 30.14 34.97
N ALA A 56 -11.36 30.38 36.29
CA ALA A 56 -12.35 31.21 36.97
C ALA A 56 -12.29 32.69 36.55
N ALA A 57 -11.10 33.20 36.21
CA ALA A 57 -10.91 34.58 35.78
C ALA A 57 -11.50 34.89 34.39
N LEU A 58 -11.79 33.88 33.57
CA LEU A 58 -12.49 34.06 32.29
C LEU A 58 -13.94 34.53 32.44
N GLY A 59 -14.52 34.40 33.64
CA GLY A 59 -15.89 34.81 33.93
C GLY A 59 -16.91 33.73 33.57
N ASP A 60 -18.13 34.15 33.22
CA ASP A 60 -19.22 33.23 32.89
C ASP A 60 -19.00 32.54 31.54
N GLU A 61 -18.92 31.20 31.56
CA GLU A 61 -18.69 30.38 30.35
C GLU A 61 -19.76 30.63 29.28
N ALA A 62 -21.02 30.80 29.68
CA ALA A 62 -22.13 30.96 28.74
C ALA A 62 -22.08 32.32 28.04
N GLU A 63 -21.79 33.38 28.77
CA GLU A 63 -21.60 34.71 28.21
C GLU A 63 -20.41 34.77 27.27
N LEU A 64 -19.26 34.21 27.66
CA LEU A 64 -18.05 34.21 26.84
C LEU A 64 -18.25 33.42 25.54
N ALA A 65 -18.92 32.26 25.60
CA ALA A 65 -19.26 31.48 24.41
C ALA A 65 -20.17 32.26 23.43
N GLU A 66 -21.11 33.06 23.94
CA GLU A 66 -21.95 33.93 23.11
C GLU A 66 -21.14 35.07 22.48
N GLN A 67 -20.28 35.73 23.26
CA GLN A 67 -19.41 36.80 22.75
C GLN A 67 -18.47 36.30 21.65
N LEU A 68 -17.85 35.13 21.84
CA LEU A 68 -17.01 34.48 20.83
C LEU A 68 -17.78 34.17 19.55
N TRP A 69 -19.01 33.69 19.67
CA TRP A 69 -19.88 33.46 18.52
C TRP A 69 -20.20 34.75 17.77
N GLN A 70 -20.61 35.81 18.48
CA GLN A 70 -20.96 37.09 17.84
C GLN A 70 -19.74 37.74 17.17
N ALA A 71 -18.58 37.73 17.82
CA ALA A 71 -17.34 38.27 17.28
C ALA A 71 -16.88 37.55 16.00
N ASN A 72 -17.13 36.24 15.91
CA ASN A 72 -16.68 35.42 14.79
C ASN A 72 -17.75 35.18 13.71
N ARG A 73 -19.00 35.59 13.94
CA ARG A 73 -20.12 35.35 13.01
C ARG A 73 -19.87 35.91 11.60
N ALA A 74 -19.26 37.09 11.51
CA ALA A 74 -18.90 37.69 10.23
C ALA A 74 -17.79 36.89 9.51
N ARG A 75 -16.77 36.43 10.25
CA ARG A 75 -15.68 35.61 9.72
C ARG A 75 -16.18 34.26 9.21
N ILE A 76 -17.08 33.60 9.96
CA ILE A 76 -17.72 32.33 9.55
C ILE A 76 -18.49 32.52 8.25
N ARG A 77 -19.30 33.58 8.13
CA ARG A 77 -20.05 33.87 6.90
C ARG A 77 -19.13 34.11 5.71
N LEU A 78 -18.08 34.92 5.90
CA LEU A 78 -17.12 35.23 4.84
C LEU A 78 -16.37 33.97 4.37
N ARG A 79 -15.84 33.17 5.30
CA ARG A 79 -15.17 31.89 4.99
C ARG A 79 -16.14 30.90 4.33
N GLY A 80 -17.40 30.87 4.77
CA GLY A 80 -18.47 30.07 4.14
C GLY A 80 -18.71 30.46 2.68
N VAL A 81 -18.76 31.76 2.37
CA VAL A 81 -18.88 32.27 1.00
C VAL A 81 -17.63 31.90 0.18
N PHE A 82 -16.42 32.10 0.70
CA PHE A 82 -15.20 31.71 -0.01
C PHE A 82 -15.13 30.20 -0.30
N ARG A 83 -15.48 29.35 0.68
CA ARG A 83 -15.55 27.89 0.47
C ARG A 83 -16.58 27.52 -0.58
N TRP A 84 -17.75 28.16 -0.56
CA TRP A 84 -18.78 27.93 -1.56
C TRP A 84 -18.32 28.37 -2.96
N THR A 85 -17.76 29.56 -3.10
CA THR A 85 -17.25 30.08 -4.38
C THR A 85 -16.09 29.23 -4.90
N ALA A 86 -15.16 28.82 -4.03
CA ALA A 86 -14.08 27.92 -4.39
C ALA A 86 -14.61 26.57 -4.86
N ARG A 87 -15.61 25.98 -4.18
CA ARG A 87 -16.25 24.74 -4.64
C ARG A 87 -16.98 24.93 -5.97
N ALA A 88 -17.71 26.03 -6.12
CA ALA A 88 -18.46 26.35 -7.34
C ALA A 88 -17.56 26.65 -8.55
N ALA A 89 -16.33 27.12 -8.35
CA ALA A 89 -15.37 27.40 -9.42
C ALA A 89 -14.39 26.23 -9.65
N LEU A 90 -13.76 25.73 -8.58
CA LEU A 90 -12.70 24.73 -8.67
C LEU A 90 -13.24 23.33 -9.01
N ILE A 91 -14.43 22.94 -8.52
CA ILE A 91 -14.97 21.61 -8.87
C ILE A 91 -15.31 21.55 -10.36
N PRO A 92 -16.04 22.52 -10.95
CA PRO A 92 -16.26 22.52 -12.40
C PRO A 92 -14.97 22.69 -13.19
N ALA A 93 -14.04 23.54 -12.75
CA ALA A 93 -12.74 23.66 -13.43
C ALA A 93 -11.95 22.34 -13.38
N ALA A 94 -11.93 21.63 -12.25
CA ALA A 94 -11.33 20.31 -12.11
C ALA A 94 -12.04 19.28 -12.99
N ILE A 95 -13.38 19.29 -13.05
CA ILE A 95 -14.15 18.43 -13.96
C ILE A 95 -13.83 18.74 -15.42
N VAL A 96 -13.65 20.01 -15.79
CA VAL A 96 -13.26 20.40 -17.15
C VAL A 96 -11.83 19.99 -17.45
N VAL A 97 -10.90 20.11 -16.51
CA VAL A 97 -9.51 19.66 -16.68
C VAL A 97 -9.44 18.13 -16.76
N ILE A 98 -10.08 17.42 -15.83
CA ILE A 98 -10.22 15.96 -15.88
C ILE A 98 -10.92 15.54 -17.17
N GLY A 99 -12.00 16.22 -17.53
CA GLY A 99 -12.73 16.01 -18.77
C GLY A 99 -11.87 16.26 -20.00
N ALA A 100 -11.02 17.29 -20.02
CA ALA A 100 -10.11 17.60 -21.10
C ALA A 100 -8.93 16.62 -21.18
N VAL A 101 -8.42 16.15 -20.03
CA VAL A 101 -7.43 15.06 -19.95
C VAL A 101 -8.05 13.76 -20.44
N MET A 102 -9.23 13.40 -19.96
CA MET A 102 -9.98 12.21 -20.37
C MET A 102 -10.46 12.26 -21.82
N PHE A 103 -10.86 13.44 -22.32
CA PHE A 103 -11.25 13.65 -23.71
C PHE A 103 -10.02 13.72 -24.62
N GLY A 104 -8.90 14.27 -24.16
CA GLY A 104 -7.61 14.13 -24.83
C GLY A 104 -7.18 12.66 -24.92
N LEU A 105 -7.45 11.87 -23.89
CA LEU A 105 -7.25 10.42 -23.86
C LEU A 105 -8.30 9.64 -24.68
N ALA A 106 -9.51 10.18 -24.89
CA ALA A 106 -10.60 9.53 -25.61
C ALA A 106 -10.72 9.92 -27.09
N VAL A 107 -10.18 11.07 -27.49
CA VAL A 107 -10.29 11.64 -28.84
C VAL A 107 -8.92 11.79 -29.52
N GLY A 108 -7.82 11.53 -28.81
CA GLY A 108 -6.58 11.09 -29.46
C GLY A 108 -6.83 9.77 -30.21
N PRO A 109 -6.09 9.45 -31.29
CA PRO A 109 -6.28 8.19 -31.99
C PRO A 109 -5.94 7.06 -30.99
N GLU A 110 -7.00 6.34 -30.65
CA GLU A 110 -7.14 5.18 -29.74
C GLU A 110 -7.01 5.44 -28.23
N SER A 111 -8.08 5.07 -27.54
CA SER A 111 -8.33 5.18 -26.11
C SER A 111 -7.28 4.47 -25.26
N GLY A 112 -6.64 5.20 -24.35
CA GLY A 112 -5.69 4.65 -23.37
C GLY A 112 -6.27 3.55 -22.46
N VAL A 113 -7.60 3.43 -22.36
CA VAL A 113 -8.28 2.40 -21.57
C VAL A 113 -8.36 1.05 -22.28
N ASP A 114 -8.56 1.03 -23.61
CA ASP A 114 -8.46 -0.22 -24.40
C ASP A 114 -6.99 -0.65 -24.60
N ARG A 115 -6.06 0.32 -24.64
CA ARG A 115 -4.61 0.08 -24.69
C ARG A 115 -4.03 -0.50 -23.40
N LEU A 116 -4.59 -0.18 -22.23
CA LEU A 116 -4.22 -0.82 -20.95
C LEU A 116 -4.68 -2.28 -20.83
N GLN A 117 -5.67 -2.71 -21.61
CA GLN A 117 -6.25 -4.06 -21.54
C GLN A 117 -5.81 -5.01 -22.67
N GLY A 118 -4.96 -4.58 -23.61
CA GLY A 118 -4.39 -5.46 -24.64
C GLY A 118 -4.31 -4.89 -26.06
N GLY A 119 -4.46 -3.58 -26.26
CA GLY A 119 -4.26 -2.94 -27.57
C GLY A 119 -2.79 -2.60 -27.86
N ASN A 120 -2.38 -2.75 -29.13
CA ASN A 120 -1.06 -2.40 -29.67
C ASN A 120 -0.54 -1.07 -29.09
N TRP A 121 0.72 -1.09 -28.63
CA TRP A 121 1.45 0.05 -28.09
C TRP A 121 1.95 1.00 -29.19
N ASP A 122 1.18 1.20 -30.25
CA ASP A 122 1.49 2.11 -31.35
C ASP A 122 1.16 3.55 -30.97
N LEU A 123 1.88 4.09 -29.97
CA LEU A 123 1.97 5.53 -29.82
C LEU A 123 2.82 6.07 -30.98
N PRO A 124 2.37 7.09 -31.74
CA PRO A 124 3.28 7.88 -32.54
C PRO A 124 4.13 8.72 -31.58
N VAL A 125 5.20 8.10 -31.06
CA VAL A 125 6.10 8.72 -30.09
C VAL A 125 7.03 9.67 -30.86
N LEU A 126 6.62 10.93 -30.98
CA LEU A 126 7.39 12.05 -31.55
C LEU A 126 8.76 12.32 -30.86
N TRP A 127 9.18 11.48 -29.91
CA TRP A 127 10.50 11.53 -29.25
C TRP A 127 11.39 10.33 -29.58
N THR A 128 10.87 9.30 -30.25
CA THR A 128 11.63 8.09 -30.58
C THR A 128 12.45 8.22 -31.86
N ASP A 129 12.24 9.29 -32.64
CA ASP A 129 12.94 9.52 -33.91
C ASP A 129 14.46 9.64 -33.74
N HIS A 130 14.92 10.03 -32.53
CA HIS A 130 16.33 10.13 -32.18
C HIS A 130 16.88 8.90 -31.46
N LEU A 131 16.03 7.92 -31.13
CA LEU A 131 16.45 6.71 -30.43
C LEU A 131 17.00 5.69 -31.41
N SER A 132 18.11 5.07 -31.03
CA SER A 132 18.63 3.91 -31.74
C SER A 132 17.60 2.77 -31.78
N GLU A 133 17.74 1.86 -32.74
CA GLU A 133 16.93 0.63 -32.82
C GLU A 133 16.96 -0.14 -31.48
N GLN A 134 18.13 -0.26 -30.87
CA GLN A 134 18.30 -0.92 -29.59
C GLN A 134 17.52 -0.23 -28.46
N GLN A 135 17.60 1.10 -28.36
CA GLN A 135 16.86 1.87 -27.36
C GLN A 135 15.34 1.72 -27.52
N ARG A 136 14.84 1.78 -28.77
CA ARG A 136 13.42 1.54 -29.06
C ARG A 136 13.01 0.13 -28.67
N PHE A 137 13.85 -0.87 -28.95
CA PHE A 137 13.59 -2.26 -28.58
C PHE A 137 13.59 -2.47 -27.06
N ILE A 138 14.45 -1.79 -26.29
CA ILE A 138 14.40 -1.86 -24.82
C ILE A 138 13.15 -1.18 -24.24
N LEU A 139 12.71 -0.06 -24.84
CA LEU A 139 11.50 0.63 -24.43
C LEU A 139 10.24 -0.20 -24.67
N TRP A 140 10.12 -0.79 -25.87
CA TRP A 140 8.84 -1.32 -26.35
C TRP A 140 8.85 -2.82 -26.64
N GLY A 141 10.01 -3.45 -26.80
CA GLY A 141 10.13 -4.82 -27.30
C GLY A 141 9.98 -4.90 -28.82
N ASP A 142 9.63 -6.08 -29.30
CA ASP A 142 9.31 -6.35 -30.70
C ASP A 142 8.04 -5.57 -31.11
N PRO A 143 8.11 -4.72 -32.16
CA PRO A 143 6.94 -3.99 -32.64
C PRO A 143 5.81 -4.89 -33.15
N GLU A 144 6.10 -6.14 -33.51
CA GLU A 144 5.09 -7.11 -33.94
C GLU A 144 4.42 -7.85 -32.76
N ALA A 145 4.88 -7.61 -31.53
CA ALA A 145 4.28 -8.20 -30.33
C ALA A 145 2.88 -7.66 -30.08
N LYS A 146 1.92 -8.56 -29.86
CA LYS A 146 0.51 -8.21 -29.64
C LYS A 146 0.16 -8.04 -28.17
N THR A 147 1.03 -8.52 -27.29
CA THR A 147 0.83 -8.46 -25.83
C THR A 147 2.06 -7.93 -25.12
N LEU A 148 1.85 -7.39 -23.92
CA LEU A 148 2.94 -6.98 -23.02
C LEU A 148 3.90 -8.12 -22.70
N GLN A 149 3.37 -9.34 -22.58
CA GLN A 149 4.15 -10.55 -22.34
C GLN A 149 5.06 -10.86 -23.53
N GLU A 150 4.54 -10.85 -24.76
CA GLU A 150 5.32 -11.09 -25.98
C GLU A 150 6.41 -10.03 -26.15
N ALA A 151 6.08 -8.76 -25.92
CA ALA A 151 7.03 -7.66 -25.95
C ALA A 151 8.14 -7.85 -24.92
N ALA A 152 7.80 -8.14 -23.66
CA ALA A 152 8.80 -8.37 -22.61
C ALA A 152 9.66 -9.62 -22.89
N LYS A 153 9.05 -10.69 -23.40
CA LYS A 153 9.76 -11.90 -23.81
C LYS A 153 10.76 -11.62 -24.91
N SER A 154 10.39 -10.84 -25.93
CA SER A 154 11.30 -10.50 -27.02
C SER A 154 12.57 -9.77 -26.55
N ILE A 155 12.45 -8.92 -25.52
CA ILE A 155 13.58 -8.26 -24.86
C ILE A 155 14.44 -9.30 -24.14
N ALA A 156 13.83 -10.18 -23.35
CA ALA A 156 14.55 -11.24 -22.65
C ALA A 156 15.26 -12.21 -23.62
N ASP A 157 14.63 -12.58 -24.75
CA ASP A 157 15.21 -13.46 -25.75
C ASP A 157 16.42 -12.84 -26.46
N ARG A 158 16.41 -11.52 -26.68
CA ARG A 158 17.55 -10.80 -27.28
C ARG A 158 18.75 -10.73 -26.34
N TRP A 159 18.52 -10.76 -25.02
CA TRP A 159 19.55 -10.69 -23.98
C TRP A 159 19.27 -11.72 -22.87
N PRO A 160 19.45 -13.03 -23.16
CA PRO A 160 18.91 -14.12 -22.35
C PRO A 160 19.55 -14.27 -20.96
N GLU A 161 20.74 -13.71 -20.76
CA GLU A 161 21.45 -13.78 -19.47
C GLU A 161 21.32 -12.48 -18.66
N ASN A 162 20.50 -11.51 -19.10
CA ASN A 162 20.26 -10.29 -18.35
C ASN A 162 19.13 -10.51 -17.31
N PRO A 163 19.42 -10.44 -16.00
CA PRO A 163 18.43 -10.71 -14.96
C PRO A 163 17.30 -9.68 -14.94
N ILE A 164 17.56 -8.43 -15.35
CA ILE A 164 16.55 -7.37 -15.35
C ILE A 164 15.48 -7.65 -16.42
N TYR A 165 15.93 -7.98 -17.64
CA TYR A 165 15.02 -8.26 -18.74
C TYR A 165 14.24 -9.54 -18.54
N TYR A 166 14.89 -10.59 -18.06
CA TYR A 166 14.21 -11.85 -17.78
C TYR A 166 13.24 -11.75 -16.60
N GLY A 167 13.64 -11.09 -15.50
CA GLY A 167 12.76 -10.86 -14.35
C GLY A 167 11.50 -10.07 -14.74
N ASN A 168 11.67 -9.00 -15.54
CA ASN A 168 10.53 -8.24 -16.05
C ASN A 168 9.60 -9.08 -16.93
N TYR A 169 10.13 -9.94 -17.81
CA TYR A 169 9.33 -10.89 -18.57
C TYR A 169 8.53 -11.80 -17.62
N VAL A 170 9.16 -12.39 -16.60
CA VAL A 170 8.49 -13.26 -15.63
C VAL A 170 7.37 -12.53 -14.88
N THR A 171 7.56 -11.26 -14.53
CA THR A 171 6.51 -10.43 -13.92
C THR A 171 5.29 -10.28 -14.82
N THR A 172 5.49 -9.99 -16.11
CA THR A 172 4.37 -9.78 -17.06
C THR A 172 3.46 -10.98 -17.21
N LEU A 173 3.97 -12.20 -16.96
CA LEU A 173 3.15 -13.43 -16.96
C LEU A 173 1.99 -13.37 -15.97
N SER A 174 2.09 -12.56 -14.92
CA SER A 174 1.05 -12.41 -13.89
C SER A 174 -0.08 -11.44 -14.26
N ILE A 175 0.11 -10.66 -15.33
CA ILE A 175 -0.77 -9.54 -15.67
C ILE A 175 -1.69 -9.94 -16.84
N GLN A 176 -1.11 -10.48 -17.91
CA GLN A 176 -1.81 -10.82 -19.15
C GLN A 176 -1.20 -12.10 -19.75
N SER A 177 -1.56 -13.28 -19.20
CA SER A 177 -1.16 -14.55 -19.80
C SER A 177 -2.30 -15.55 -19.86
N ASP A 178 -2.24 -16.39 -20.88
CA ASP A 178 -3.06 -17.59 -21.08
C ASP A 178 -2.72 -18.71 -20.08
N LEU A 179 -1.72 -18.49 -19.22
CA LEU A 179 -1.30 -19.42 -18.19
C LEU A 179 -2.31 -19.48 -17.02
N TYR A 180 -3.28 -18.58 -16.96
CA TYR A 180 -4.32 -18.57 -15.93
C TYR A 180 -5.69 -18.87 -16.53
N ARG A 181 -6.45 -19.73 -15.85
CA ARG A 181 -7.85 -20.04 -16.15
C ARG A 181 -8.72 -19.52 -15.00
N ASP A 182 -9.64 -18.60 -15.29
CA ASP A 182 -10.50 -17.94 -14.29
C ASP A 182 -9.72 -17.30 -13.12
N GLY A 183 -8.57 -16.68 -13.42
CA GLY A 183 -7.69 -16.02 -12.43
C GLY A 183 -6.86 -16.99 -11.57
N LYS A 184 -6.99 -18.30 -11.77
CA LYS A 184 -6.23 -19.35 -11.09
C LYS A 184 -5.14 -19.92 -12.01
N PRO A 185 -4.00 -20.38 -11.46
CA PRO A 185 -2.97 -21.04 -12.26
C PRO A 185 -3.58 -22.23 -13.03
N ASP A 186 -3.36 -22.30 -14.35
CA ASP A 186 -3.81 -23.44 -15.15
C ASP A 186 -2.95 -24.68 -14.80
N PRO A 187 -3.55 -25.74 -14.21
CA PRO A 187 -2.80 -26.93 -13.85
C PRO A 187 -2.14 -27.61 -15.05
N ASP A 188 -2.73 -27.50 -16.25
CA ASP A 188 -2.25 -28.12 -17.48
C ASP A 188 -0.95 -27.47 -17.99
N ARG A 189 -0.67 -26.24 -17.55
CA ARG A 189 0.51 -25.45 -17.94
C ARG A 189 1.58 -25.40 -16.86
N LEU A 190 1.43 -26.15 -15.76
CA LEU A 190 2.32 -26.08 -14.60
C LEU A 190 3.79 -26.34 -14.97
N ASP A 191 4.09 -27.39 -15.72
CA ASP A 191 5.48 -27.75 -16.06
C ASP A 191 6.16 -26.69 -16.93
N GLU A 192 5.43 -26.09 -17.86
CA GLU A 192 5.93 -24.97 -18.68
C GLU A 192 6.30 -23.77 -17.80
N VAL A 193 5.43 -23.41 -16.86
CA VAL A 193 5.65 -22.25 -15.99
C VAL A 193 6.79 -22.51 -15.00
N LEU A 194 6.90 -23.73 -14.48
CA LEU A 194 8.04 -24.09 -13.63
C LEU A 194 9.37 -24.00 -14.39
N ALA A 195 9.42 -24.42 -15.67
CA ALA A 195 10.62 -24.28 -16.49
C ALA A 195 11.01 -22.80 -16.70
N ILE A 196 10.04 -21.91 -16.89
CA ILE A 196 10.29 -20.46 -16.97
C ILE A 196 10.90 -19.93 -15.67
N PHE A 197 10.38 -20.34 -14.51
CA PHE A 197 10.91 -19.91 -13.22
C PHE A 197 12.28 -20.53 -12.89
N ASP A 198 12.53 -21.78 -13.28
CA ASP A 198 13.84 -22.43 -13.12
C ASP A 198 14.92 -21.73 -13.95
N GLN A 199 14.58 -21.33 -15.17
CA GLN A 199 15.44 -20.49 -16.00
C GLN A 199 15.73 -19.13 -15.35
N GLY A 200 14.73 -18.50 -14.73
CA GLY A 200 14.92 -17.25 -13.98
C GLY A 200 15.83 -17.41 -12.76
N GLU A 201 15.63 -18.49 -11.99
CA GLU A 201 16.53 -18.85 -10.88
C GLU A 201 17.97 -19.12 -11.35
N ARG A 202 18.16 -19.66 -12.56
CA ARG A 202 19.51 -19.86 -13.11
C ARG A 202 20.19 -18.53 -13.47
N ILE A 203 19.45 -17.57 -14.04
CA ILE A 203 19.97 -16.26 -14.44
C ILE A 203 20.24 -15.37 -13.22
N ASP A 204 19.37 -15.44 -12.20
CA ASP A 204 19.40 -14.58 -11.01
C ASP A 204 19.30 -15.45 -9.73
N PRO A 205 20.37 -16.21 -9.40
CA PRO A 205 20.35 -17.26 -8.37
C PRO A 205 20.13 -16.74 -6.95
N ASP A 206 20.49 -15.49 -6.70
CA ASP A 206 20.37 -14.83 -5.40
C ASP A 206 18.97 -14.26 -5.12
N ASN A 207 18.08 -14.32 -6.11
CA ASN A 207 16.74 -13.76 -6.02
C ASN A 207 15.68 -14.82 -5.65
N ALA A 208 15.05 -14.63 -4.49
CA ALA A 208 13.98 -15.46 -3.95
C ALA A 208 12.68 -15.39 -4.75
N TYR A 209 12.52 -14.37 -5.61
CA TYR A 209 11.28 -14.15 -6.37
C TYR A 209 10.85 -15.42 -7.10
N TYR A 210 11.75 -16.06 -7.87
CA TYR A 210 11.43 -17.26 -8.64
C TYR A 210 10.99 -18.44 -7.77
N ASN A 211 11.63 -18.66 -6.61
CA ASN A 211 11.24 -19.74 -5.69
C ASN A 211 9.88 -19.48 -5.07
N PHE A 212 9.56 -18.24 -4.69
CA PHE A 212 8.23 -17.90 -4.18
C PHE A 212 7.16 -17.97 -5.28
N ARG A 213 7.50 -17.65 -6.53
CA ARG A 213 6.61 -17.84 -7.69
C ARG A 213 6.32 -19.32 -7.95
N LYS A 214 7.35 -20.18 -7.93
CA LYS A 214 7.19 -21.64 -7.99
C LYS A 214 6.31 -22.16 -6.86
N ALA A 215 6.58 -21.73 -5.62
CA ALA A 215 5.77 -22.09 -4.46
C ALA A 215 4.31 -21.67 -4.63
N ALA A 216 4.04 -20.43 -5.06
CA ALA A 216 2.68 -19.94 -5.28
C ALA A 216 1.91 -20.78 -6.32
N TRP A 217 2.57 -21.18 -7.41
CA TRP A 217 1.98 -22.03 -8.45
C TRP A 217 1.72 -23.47 -7.97
N LEU A 218 2.70 -24.08 -7.31
CA LEU A 218 2.59 -25.43 -6.75
C LEU A 218 1.49 -25.49 -5.68
N VAL A 219 1.47 -24.53 -4.75
CA VAL A 219 0.47 -24.46 -3.69
C VAL A 219 -0.91 -24.14 -4.27
N GLY A 220 -1.02 -23.17 -5.19
CA GLY A 220 -2.28 -22.77 -5.79
C GLY A 220 -2.95 -23.84 -6.66
N THR A 221 -2.18 -24.78 -7.19
CA THR A 221 -2.71 -25.95 -7.92
C THR A 221 -2.90 -27.18 -7.04
N ALA A 222 -2.34 -27.19 -5.82
CA ALA A 222 -2.41 -28.32 -4.88
C ALA A 222 -3.51 -28.20 -3.82
N ALA A 223 -3.98 -26.98 -3.57
CA ALA A 223 -4.95 -26.71 -2.52
C ALA A 223 -5.90 -25.55 -2.88
N THR A 224 -7.06 -25.53 -2.24
CA THR A 224 -7.99 -24.39 -2.26
C THR A 224 -7.96 -23.70 -0.91
N VAL A 225 -7.88 -22.37 -0.91
CA VAL A 225 -7.95 -21.56 0.30
C VAL A 225 -9.25 -20.77 0.29
N THR A 226 -10.02 -20.88 1.37
CA THR A 226 -11.26 -20.14 1.57
C THR A 226 -11.25 -19.43 2.91
N ASP A 227 -12.10 -18.43 3.09
CA ASP A 227 -12.41 -17.93 4.43
C ASP A 227 -13.08 -19.05 5.24
N ASP A 228 -12.85 -19.07 6.55
CA ASP A 228 -13.48 -19.95 7.51
C ASP A 228 -14.42 -19.13 8.42
N PRO A 229 -15.71 -18.96 8.05
CA PRO A 229 -16.64 -18.15 8.83
C PRO A 229 -16.89 -18.70 10.23
N SER A 230 -16.57 -19.99 10.49
CA SER A 230 -16.71 -20.58 11.83
C SER A 230 -15.62 -20.08 12.79
N ARG A 231 -14.59 -19.42 12.27
CA ARG A 231 -13.44 -18.96 13.03
C ARG A 231 -13.11 -17.53 12.62
N SER A 232 -13.32 -16.60 13.54
CA SER A 232 -13.00 -15.20 13.33
C SER A 232 -12.10 -14.65 14.42
N TYR A 233 -11.43 -13.56 14.10
CA TYR A 233 -10.78 -12.70 15.05
C TYR A 233 -11.38 -11.30 14.98
N GLU A 234 -11.31 -10.61 16.11
CA GLU A 234 -11.80 -9.25 16.26
C GLU A 234 -10.64 -8.31 16.55
N TRP A 235 -10.74 -7.09 16.05
CA TRP A 235 -9.85 -6.00 16.41
C TRP A 235 -10.60 -4.69 16.42
N LYS A 236 -10.06 -3.68 17.10
CA LYS A 236 -10.62 -2.33 17.10
C LYS A 236 -9.87 -1.45 16.11
N THR A 237 -10.60 -0.62 15.38
CA THR A 237 -10.01 0.48 14.60
C THR A 237 -9.51 1.58 15.55
N SER A 238 -8.77 2.54 15.02
CA SER A 238 -8.41 3.78 15.73
C SER A 238 -9.60 4.57 16.27
N GLU A 239 -10.77 4.42 15.65
CA GLU A 239 -12.02 5.08 16.05
C GLU A 239 -12.74 4.29 17.15
N GLY A 240 -12.16 3.17 17.60
CA GLY A 240 -12.74 2.28 18.59
C GLY A 240 -13.79 1.31 18.03
N GLU A 241 -14.03 1.32 16.71
CA GLU A 241 -14.99 0.42 16.06
C GLU A 241 -14.47 -1.02 16.07
N ALA A 242 -15.30 -1.96 16.52
CA ALA A 242 -14.98 -3.39 16.39
C ALA A 242 -15.11 -3.83 14.93
N ARG A 243 -14.08 -4.50 14.43
CA ARG A 243 -14.03 -5.15 13.12
C ARG A 243 -13.77 -6.63 13.33
N GLN A 244 -14.39 -7.45 12.50
CA GLN A 244 -14.29 -8.91 12.54
C GLN A 244 -13.85 -9.41 11.17
N LYS A 245 -12.99 -10.42 11.16
CA LYS A 245 -12.57 -11.10 9.93
C LYS A 245 -12.36 -12.59 10.20
N SER A 246 -12.67 -13.40 9.20
CA SER A 246 -12.47 -14.83 9.25
C SER A 246 -11.00 -15.20 9.09
N TYR A 247 -10.59 -16.28 9.76
CA TYR A 247 -9.34 -16.98 9.42
C TYR A 247 -9.48 -17.68 8.06
N TYR A 248 -8.37 -18.12 7.49
CA TYR A 248 -8.39 -18.93 6.27
C TYR A 248 -8.39 -20.42 6.61
N ARG A 249 -9.11 -21.21 5.82
CA ARG A 249 -9.03 -22.68 5.77
C ARG A 249 -8.37 -23.09 4.46
N ILE A 250 -7.58 -24.17 4.52
CA ILE A 250 -6.98 -24.80 3.35
C ILE A 250 -7.50 -26.22 3.18
N ASP A 251 -8.03 -26.51 2.00
CA ASP A 251 -8.48 -27.82 1.57
C ASP A 251 -7.45 -28.36 0.56
N VAL A 252 -6.66 -29.37 0.97
CA VAL A 252 -5.53 -29.91 0.19
C VAL A 252 -5.99 -31.13 -0.61
N HIS A 253 -5.95 -31.03 -1.95
CA HIS A 253 -6.31 -32.11 -2.86
C HIS A 253 -5.10 -32.82 -3.49
N ASP A 254 -3.90 -32.23 -3.42
CA ASP A 254 -2.64 -32.86 -3.84
C ASP A 254 -1.52 -32.62 -2.81
N PRO A 255 -1.38 -33.51 -1.80
CA PRO A 255 -0.39 -33.35 -0.74
C PRO A 255 1.07 -33.37 -1.22
N ALA A 256 1.38 -34.16 -2.25
CA ALA A 256 2.73 -34.26 -2.78
C ALA A 256 3.15 -32.96 -3.48
N LYS A 257 2.23 -32.35 -4.24
CA LYS A 257 2.46 -31.06 -4.88
C LYS A 257 2.53 -29.92 -3.86
N LEU A 258 1.70 -29.95 -2.80
CA LEU A 258 1.82 -29.01 -1.69
C LEU A 258 3.21 -29.09 -1.05
N GLN A 259 3.70 -30.29 -0.77
CA GLN A 259 5.03 -30.49 -0.17
C GLN A 259 6.14 -29.94 -1.06
N ARG A 260 6.10 -30.18 -2.38
CA ARG A 260 7.04 -29.56 -3.34
C ARG A 260 6.97 -28.03 -3.29
N GLY A 261 5.77 -27.47 -3.16
CA GLY A 261 5.58 -26.02 -3.01
C GLY A 261 6.21 -25.46 -1.73
N LEU A 262 6.07 -26.18 -0.61
CA LEU A 262 6.72 -25.82 0.66
C LEU A 262 8.25 -25.91 0.59
N GLU A 263 8.78 -26.88 -0.15
CA GLU A 263 10.23 -27.01 -0.38
C GLU A 263 10.79 -25.84 -1.20
N GLU A 264 10.13 -25.46 -2.30
CA GLU A 264 10.50 -24.26 -3.07
C GLU A 264 10.40 -22.99 -2.21
N PHE A 265 9.35 -22.87 -1.40
CA PHE A 265 9.22 -21.74 -0.47
C PHE A 265 10.43 -21.66 0.48
N ARG A 266 10.80 -22.78 1.13
CA ARG A 266 11.96 -22.85 2.03
C ARG A 266 13.27 -22.51 1.32
N ARG A 267 13.46 -22.97 0.07
CA ARG A 267 14.63 -22.58 -0.74
C ARG A 267 14.71 -21.07 -0.94
N GLY A 268 13.59 -20.41 -1.21
CA GLY A 268 13.52 -18.95 -1.35
C GLY A 268 13.85 -18.19 -0.06
N LEU A 269 13.53 -18.73 1.12
CA LEU A 269 13.85 -18.08 2.40
C LEU A 269 15.35 -17.88 2.61
N GLY A 270 16.18 -18.80 2.10
CA GLY A 270 17.64 -18.73 2.23
C GLY A 270 18.31 -17.72 1.29
N LYS A 271 17.60 -17.20 0.29
CA LYS A 271 18.19 -16.31 -0.72
C LYS A 271 18.27 -14.86 -0.25
N PRO A 272 19.32 -14.11 -0.59
CA PRO A 272 19.56 -12.77 -0.05
C PRO A 272 18.56 -11.72 -0.55
N GLU A 273 18.01 -11.86 -1.76
CA GLU A 273 17.19 -10.82 -2.39
C GLU A 273 15.78 -11.29 -2.69
N HIS A 274 14.83 -10.35 -2.80
CA HIS A 274 13.53 -10.58 -3.40
C HIS A 274 13.16 -9.35 -4.24
N THR A 275 13.22 -9.48 -5.56
CA THR A 275 12.86 -8.40 -6.49
C THR A 275 12.26 -8.98 -7.75
N THR A 276 11.31 -8.27 -8.32
CA THR A 276 10.64 -8.64 -9.57
C THR A 276 11.42 -8.15 -10.79
N ARG A 277 12.42 -7.29 -10.55
CA ARG A 277 13.22 -6.58 -11.56
C ARG A 277 12.44 -5.57 -12.40
N SER A 278 11.15 -5.38 -12.12
CA SER A 278 10.27 -4.46 -12.85
C SER A 278 10.63 -3.00 -12.64
N ILE A 279 11.02 -2.59 -11.43
CA ILE A 279 11.47 -1.22 -11.17
C ILE A 279 12.84 -0.97 -11.80
N GLU A 280 13.77 -1.92 -11.73
CA GLU A 280 15.05 -1.81 -12.45
C GLU A 280 14.83 -1.69 -13.97
N MET A 281 13.85 -2.40 -14.53
CA MET A 281 13.50 -2.26 -15.95
C MET A 281 12.91 -0.88 -16.26
N LEU A 282 12.06 -0.34 -15.38
CA LEU A 282 11.53 1.01 -15.51
C LEU A 282 12.66 2.06 -15.46
N GLU A 283 13.61 1.93 -14.54
CA GLU A 283 14.79 2.80 -14.43
C GLU A 283 15.60 2.80 -15.75
N LEU A 284 15.83 1.63 -16.34
CA LEU A 284 16.49 1.52 -17.64
C LEU A 284 15.71 2.24 -18.75
N ARG A 285 14.39 2.11 -18.77
CA ARG A 285 13.53 2.78 -19.75
C ARG A 285 13.52 4.29 -19.57
N LEU A 286 13.43 4.77 -18.34
CA LEU A 286 13.46 6.21 -18.04
C LEU A 286 14.80 6.84 -18.38
N ALA A 287 15.92 6.11 -18.22
CA ALA A 287 17.25 6.58 -18.58
C ALA A 287 17.46 6.73 -20.10
N ILE A 288 16.65 6.05 -20.92
CA ILE A 288 16.66 6.19 -22.38
C ILE A 288 15.93 7.48 -22.82
N LEU A 289 14.96 7.94 -22.02
CA LEU A 289 14.13 9.09 -22.38
C LEU A 289 14.81 10.42 -22.01
N PRO A 290 14.67 11.47 -22.84
CA PRO A 290 15.18 12.80 -22.51
C PRO A 290 14.48 13.34 -21.26
N GLU A 291 15.18 14.18 -20.48
CA GLU A 291 14.59 14.86 -19.32
C GLU A 291 13.31 15.59 -19.71
N PRO A 292 12.24 15.49 -18.89
CA PRO A 292 10.98 16.09 -19.23
C PRO A 292 11.10 17.61 -19.15
N THR A 293 10.77 18.30 -20.24
CA THR A 293 10.83 19.77 -20.33
C THR A 293 9.44 20.41 -20.32
N ARG A 294 8.40 19.61 -20.58
CA ARG A 294 7.01 20.03 -20.67
C ARG A 294 6.12 19.12 -19.83
N TYR A 295 4.96 19.63 -19.45
CA TYR A 295 3.94 18.85 -18.72
C TYR A 295 3.59 17.53 -19.43
N ASN A 296 3.41 17.54 -20.75
CA ASN A 296 3.14 16.32 -21.53
C ASN A 296 4.28 15.29 -21.46
N ASP A 297 5.51 15.74 -21.23
CA ASP A 297 6.69 14.89 -21.01
C ASP A 297 6.56 14.11 -19.71
N HIS A 298 6.10 14.77 -18.66
CA HIS A 298 5.79 14.14 -17.38
C HIS A 298 4.61 13.17 -17.48
N VAL A 299 3.52 13.56 -18.13
CA VAL A 299 2.33 12.69 -18.28
C VAL A 299 2.67 11.40 -19.03
N ARG A 300 3.48 11.46 -20.09
CA ARG A 300 3.87 10.26 -20.84
C ARG A 300 4.89 9.39 -20.10
N ARG A 301 5.80 9.98 -19.33
CA ARG A 301 6.66 9.21 -18.41
C ARG A 301 5.79 8.48 -17.37
N LEU A 302 4.78 9.14 -16.84
CA LEU A 302 3.81 8.52 -15.92
C LEU A 302 3.07 7.32 -16.56
N GLU A 303 2.67 7.41 -17.82
CA GLU A 303 2.05 6.29 -18.55
C GLU A 303 2.97 5.06 -18.63
N LEU A 304 4.29 5.28 -18.78
CA LEU A 304 5.28 4.20 -18.75
C LEU A 304 5.46 3.60 -17.35
N GLU A 305 5.34 4.41 -16.30
CA GLU A 305 5.55 4.00 -14.91
C GLU A 305 4.39 3.19 -14.34
N ILE A 306 3.15 3.56 -14.68
CA ILE A 306 1.92 2.98 -14.13
C ILE A 306 1.90 1.45 -14.17
N PRO A 307 2.15 0.76 -15.30
CA PRO A 307 2.07 -0.70 -15.36
C PRO A 307 3.04 -1.42 -14.41
N PHE A 308 4.20 -0.82 -14.11
CA PHE A 308 5.21 -1.41 -13.21
C PHE A 308 4.83 -1.22 -11.74
N LEU A 309 4.07 -0.18 -11.41
CA LEU A 309 3.56 0.07 -10.05
C LEU A 309 2.40 -0.86 -9.70
N PHE A 310 1.64 -1.32 -10.70
CA PHE A 310 0.51 -2.24 -10.54
C PHE A 310 0.90 -3.71 -10.77
N GLU A 311 2.13 -4.08 -10.43
CA GLU A 311 2.52 -5.49 -10.44
C GLU A 311 1.57 -6.31 -9.54
N SER A 312 1.20 -7.50 -10.02
CA SER A 312 0.30 -8.42 -9.32
C SER A 312 1.03 -9.09 -8.15
N PHE A 313 1.29 -8.33 -7.07
CA PHE A 313 1.70 -8.87 -5.77
C PHE A 313 0.61 -9.75 -5.11
N TRP A 314 -0.53 -9.86 -5.78
CA TRP A 314 -1.64 -10.73 -5.39
C TRP A 314 -1.17 -12.18 -5.18
N LYS A 315 -0.25 -12.70 -5.99
CA LYS A 315 0.23 -14.09 -5.87
C LYS A 315 1.04 -14.34 -4.61
N GLN A 316 1.82 -13.38 -4.14
CA GLN A 316 2.53 -13.45 -2.87
C GLN A 316 1.54 -13.40 -1.69
N LYS A 317 0.46 -12.62 -1.81
CA LYS A 317 -0.63 -12.62 -0.82
C LYS A 317 -1.36 -13.95 -0.79
N GLU A 318 -1.69 -14.52 -1.96
CA GLU A 318 -2.32 -15.85 -2.05
C GLU A 318 -1.43 -16.94 -1.42
N LEU A 319 -0.13 -16.93 -1.73
CA LEU A 319 0.84 -17.83 -1.10
C LEU A 319 0.84 -17.65 0.41
N ALA A 320 0.97 -16.42 0.92
CA ALA A 320 0.97 -16.14 2.36
C ALA A 320 -0.31 -16.63 3.06
N ARG A 321 -1.48 -16.46 2.43
CA ARG A 321 -2.76 -16.97 2.95
C ARG A 321 -2.74 -18.50 3.03
N ALA A 322 -2.29 -19.17 1.96
CA ALA A 322 -2.21 -20.62 1.92
C ALA A 322 -1.25 -21.19 2.97
N LEU A 323 -0.05 -20.60 3.10
CA LEU A 323 0.94 -21.01 4.11
C LEU A 323 0.41 -20.78 5.53
N SER A 324 -0.26 -19.65 5.78
CA SER A 324 -0.85 -19.33 7.08
C SER A 324 -1.99 -20.29 7.45
N ALA A 325 -2.88 -20.59 6.50
CA ALA A 325 -3.95 -21.58 6.69
C ALA A 325 -3.37 -22.98 6.94
N HIS A 326 -2.31 -23.35 6.21
CA HIS A 326 -1.65 -24.64 6.40
C HIS A 326 -0.97 -24.75 7.75
N ALA A 327 -0.33 -23.68 8.24
CA ALA A 327 0.25 -23.64 9.58
C ALA A 327 -0.80 -23.90 10.67
N VAL A 328 -2.00 -23.32 10.56
CA VAL A 328 -3.12 -23.62 11.47
C VAL A 328 -3.52 -25.08 11.37
N ALA A 329 -3.67 -25.63 10.17
CA ALA A 329 -4.02 -27.04 9.97
C ALA A 329 -2.96 -28.02 10.53
N LEU A 330 -1.67 -27.64 10.51
CA LEU A 330 -0.59 -28.40 11.15
C LEU A 330 -0.70 -28.34 12.68
N ALA A 331 -1.01 -27.16 13.24
CA ALA A 331 -1.18 -26.97 14.67
C ALA A 331 -2.33 -27.84 15.23
N GLU A 332 -3.46 -27.88 14.54
CA GLU A 332 -4.62 -28.71 14.89
C GLU A 332 -4.33 -30.21 14.89
N LYS A 333 -3.38 -30.64 14.06
CA LYS A 333 -2.89 -32.03 14.02
C LYS A 333 -1.83 -32.33 15.08
N GLY A 334 -1.51 -31.36 15.95
CA GLY A 334 -0.46 -31.48 16.95
C GLY A 334 0.96 -31.39 16.38
N GLN A 335 1.14 -30.98 15.13
CA GLN A 335 2.45 -30.86 14.48
C GLN A 335 3.12 -29.52 14.81
N ALA A 336 3.38 -29.31 16.10
CA ALA A 336 3.76 -28.02 16.68
C ALA A 336 4.96 -27.36 15.98
N ASP A 337 6.07 -28.09 15.82
CA ASP A 337 7.31 -27.53 15.27
C ASP A 337 7.15 -27.11 13.81
N GLN A 338 6.41 -27.89 13.02
CA GLN A 338 6.15 -27.57 11.61
C GLN A 338 5.21 -26.37 11.48
N ALA A 339 4.18 -26.29 12.33
CA ALA A 339 3.23 -25.18 12.34
C ALA A 339 3.92 -23.85 12.67
N VAL A 340 4.73 -23.83 13.75
CA VAL A 340 5.45 -22.63 14.18
C VAL A 340 6.50 -22.22 13.15
N ALA A 341 7.32 -23.15 12.67
CA ALA A 341 8.33 -22.83 11.65
C ALA A 341 7.70 -22.27 10.37
N LEU A 342 6.55 -22.81 9.95
CA LEU A 342 5.85 -22.34 8.75
C LEU A 342 5.28 -20.93 8.93
N ILE A 343 4.63 -20.65 10.06
CA ILE A 343 4.04 -19.31 10.27
C ILE A 343 5.11 -18.23 10.47
N ASP A 344 6.21 -18.55 11.15
CA ASP A 344 7.36 -17.64 11.27
C ASP A 344 7.97 -17.33 9.89
N SER A 345 8.01 -18.34 9.02
CA SER A 345 8.51 -18.17 7.64
C SER A 345 7.64 -17.23 6.79
N VAL A 346 6.34 -17.12 7.07
CA VAL A 346 5.47 -16.10 6.43
C VAL A 346 5.91 -14.70 6.81
N GLY A 347 6.35 -14.49 8.05
CA GLY A 347 6.98 -13.24 8.50
C GLY A 347 8.25 -12.92 7.71
N VAL A 348 9.10 -13.92 7.47
CA VAL A 348 10.33 -13.75 6.68
C VAL A 348 10.03 -13.37 5.23
N LEU A 349 8.99 -13.95 4.61
CA LEU A 349 8.52 -13.53 3.28
C LEU A 349 8.17 -12.03 3.26
N ALA A 350 7.37 -11.57 4.22
CA ALA A 350 7.02 -10.15 4.35
C ALA A 350 8.26 -9.27 4.51
N THR A 351 9.19 -9.65 5.39
CA THR A 351 10.43 -8.89 5.61
C THR A 351 11.27 -8.80 4.34
N LYS A 352 11.42 -9.89 3.58
CA LYS A 352 12.18 -9.86 2.31
C LYS A 352 11.55 -8.94 1.27
N MET A 353 10.22 -8.99 1.14
CA MET A 353 9.50 -8.09 0.24
C MET A 353 9.65 -6.63 0.68
N GLY A 354 9.53 -6.35 1.98
CA GLY A 354 9.62 -5.00 2.51
C GLY A 354 11.04 -4.40 2.51
N ALA A 355 12.07 -5.22 2.74
CA ALA A 355 13.45 -4.77 2.89
C ALA A 355 14.02 -4.07 1.64
N ARG A 356 13.45 -4.35 0.46
CA ARG A 356 13.83 -3.72 -0.80
C ARG A 356 12.65 -3.17 -1.59
N GLY A 357 11.50 -2.93 -0.92
CA GLY A 357 10.36 -2.30 -1.57
C GLY A 357 10.77 -0.93 -2.13
N ARG A 358 10.58 -0.73 -3.44
CA ARG A 358 10.87 0.52 -4.15
C ARG A 358 9.61 1.33 -4.44
N SER A 359 8.45 0.78 -4.13
CA SER A 359 7.14 1.45 -4.22
C SER A 359 6.35 1.32 -2.92
N LEU A 360 5.49 2.31 -2.65
CA LEU A 360 4.54 2.23 -1.53
C LEU A 360 3.63 0.99 -1.64
N ILE A 361 3.28 0.57 -2.86
CA ILE A 361 2.45 -0.62 -3.09
C ILE A 361 3.16 -1.89 -2.61
N GLU A 362 4.45 -2.07 -2.90
CA GLU A 362 5.25 -3.20 -2.40
C GLU A 362 5.28 -3.24 -0.87
N LEU A 363 5.52 -2.09 -0.24
CA LEU A 363 5.57 -1.97 1.21
C LEU A 363 4.22 -2.30 1.85
N LEU A 364 3.12 -1.79 1.29
CA LEU A 364 1.76 -2.09 1.75
C LEU A 364 1.41 -3.57 1.58
N VAL A 365 1.89 -4.21 0.51
CA VAL A 365 1.65 -5.66 0.31
C VAL A 365 2.50 -6.48 1.29
N ALA A 366 3.77 -6.16 1.46
CA ALA A 366 4.65 -6.79 2.45
C ALA A 366 4.03 -6.69 3.86
N GLN A 367 3.54 -5.50 4.23
CA GLN A 367 2.83 -5.30 5.49
C GLN A 367 1.55 -6.14 5.55
N GLY A 368 0.74 -6.19 4.49
CA GLY A 368 -0.47 -7.02 4.44
C GLY A 368 -0.19 -8.52 4.62
N ILE A 369 0.96 -9.00 4.11
CA ILE A 369 1.45 -10.37 4.35
C ILE A 369 1.86 -10.54 5.81
N ARG A 370 2.59 -9.58 6.40
CA ARG A 370 2.97 -9.59 7.81
C ARG A 370 1.76 -9.65 8.74
N VAL A 371 0.77 -8.78 8.52
CA VAL A 371 -0.49 -8.76 9.26
C VAL A 371 -1.20 -10.11 9.16
N THR A 372 -1.27 -10.69 7.96
CA THR A 372 -1.84 -12.02 7.75
C THR A 372 -1.11 -13.09 8.57
N GLY A 373 0.22 -13.08 8.55
CA GLY A 373 1.06 -13.99 9.33
C GLY A 373 0.85 -13.84 10.84
N LEU A 374 0.84 -12.62 11.36
CA LEU A 374 0.66 -12.34 12.80
C LEU A 374 -0.70 -12.81 13.32
N THR A 375 -1.78 -12.53 12.57
CA THR A 375 -3.10 -13.03 12.95
C THR A 375 -3.14 -14.55 13.00
N HIS A 376 -2.55 -15.24 12.01
CA HIS A 376 -2.56 -16.71 12.02
C HIS A 376 -1.56 -17.29 13.02
N ALA A 377 -0.48 -16.60 13.36
CA ALA A 377 0.44 -16.99 14.43
C ALA A 377 -0.26 -17.03 15.78
N GLU A 378 -1.09 -16.02 16.08
CA GLU A 378 -1.94 -16.03 17.28
C GLU A 378 -2.79 -17.31 17.33
N ARG A 379 -3.45 -17.66 16.22
CA ARG A 379 -4.27 -18.87 16.14
C ARG A 379 -3.45 -20.15 16.31
N VAL A 380 -2.31 -20.27 15.61
CA VAL A 380 -1.38 -21.41 15.74
C VAL A 380 -0.98 -21.60 17.19
N HIS A 381 -0.57 -20.53 17.88
CA HIS A 381 -0.15 -20.64 19.28
C HIS A 381 -1.30 -20.96 20.23
N ARG A 382 -2.52 -20.50 19.96
CA ARG A 382 -3.71 -20.90 20.73
C ARG A 382 -4.01 -22.39 20.60
N GLU A 383 -3.99 -22.93 19.37
CA GLU A 383 -4.21 -24.37 19.13
C GLU A 383 -3.13 -25.25 19.77
N LEU A 384 -1.91 -24.72 19.93
CA LEU A 384 -0.79 -25.39 20.59
C LEU A 384 -0.73 -25.16 22.10
N GLU A 385 -1.76 -24.55 22.71
CA GLU A 385 -1.82 -24.24 24.15
C GLU A 385 -0.64 -23.37 24.64
N ARG A 386 -0.18 -22.42 23.80
CA ARG A 386 0.90 -21.46 24.11
C ARG A 386 0.36 -20.03 24.29
N PRO A 387 -0.31 -19.71 25.41
CA PRO A 387 -1.02 -18.43 25.57
C PRO A 387 -0.11 -17.21 25.56
N ALA A 388 1.13 -17.33 26.04
CA ALA A 388 2.10 -16.22 26.03
C ALA A 388 2.51 -15.83 24.59
N ASP A 389 2.80 -16.81 23.75
CA ASP A 389 3.17 -16.59 22.35
C ASP A 389 1.97 -16.07 21.54
N ALA A 390 0.76 -16.59 21.81
CA ALA A 390 -0.46 -16.09 21.21
C ALA A 390 -0.71 -14.61 21.56
N ALA A 391 -0.55 -14.23 22.84
CA ALA A 391 -0.69 -12.85 23.27
C ALA A 391 0.37 -11.93 22.64
N LYS A 392 1.61 -12.41 22.47
CA LYS A 392 2.67 -11.68 21.78
C LYS A 392 2.34 -11.44 20.31
N ALA A 393 1.89 -12.47 19.59
CA ALA A 393 1.48 -12.35 18.20
C ALA A 393 0.30 -11.38 18.03
N HIS A 394 -0.69 -11.46 18.94
CA HIS A 394 -1.83 -10.55 18.96
C HIS A 394 -1.40 -9.10 19.21
N GLY A 395 -0.53 -8.85 20.20
CA GLY A 395 0.01 -7.53 20.49
C GLY A 395 0.71 -6.91 19.27
N ALA A 396 1.59 -7.68 18.61
CA ALA A 396 2.26 -7.24 17.40
C ALA A 396 1.29 -6.96 16.24
N PHE A 397 0.20 -7.74 16.11
CA PHE A 397 -0.86 -7.48 15.14
C PHE A 397 -1.58 -6.14 15.43
N ILE A 398 -1.93 -5.88 16.70
CA ILE A 398 -2.57 -4.62 17.10
C ILE A 398 -1.66 -3.42 16.83
N GLU A 399 -0.35 -3.54 17.10
CA GLU A 399 0.64 -2.50 16.80
C GLU A 399 0.70 -2.18 15.30
N GLU A 400 0.75 -3.20 14.43
CA GLU A 400 0.76 -3.02 12.98
C GLU A 400 -0.53 -2.37 12.44
N VAL A 401 -1.68 -2.76 12.97
CA VAL A 401 -2.97 -2.16 12.61
C VAL A 401 -3.06 -0.71 13.10
N ALA A 402 -2.56 -0.42 14.31
CA ALA A 402 -2.53 0.92 14.87
C ALA A 402 -1.66 1.86 14.01
N PHE A 403 -0.48 1.40 13.58
CA PHE A 403 0.38 2.14 12.66
C PHE A 403 -0.34 2.50 11.34
N HIS A 404 -1.08 1.55 10.75
CA HIS A 404 -1.85 1.82 9.52
C HIS A 404 -2.98 2.83 9.74
N ASN A 405 -3.69 2.70 10.85
CA ASN A 405 -4.77 3.65 11.16
C ASN A 405 -4.22 5.05 11.44
N ASP A 406 -3.06 5.16 12.09
CA ASP A 406 -2.36 6.44 12.30
C ASP A 406 -1.98 7.07 10.95
N LEU A 407 -1.39 6.31 10.03
CA LEU A 407 -1.12 6.78 8.66
C LEU A 407 -2.39 7.27 7.94
N ARG A 408 -3.53 6.60 8.13
CA ARG A 408 -4.81 6.98 7.50
C ARG A 408 -5.42 8.25 8.12
N ASN A 409 -5.24 8.46 9.41
CA ASN A 409 -5.91 9.53 10.16
C ASN A 409 -5.04 10.79 10.33
N ARG A 410 -3.72 10.70 10.12
CA ARG A 410 -2.85 11.86 9.94
C ARG A 410 -3.30 12.58 8.68
N GLY A 411 -4.06 13.66 8.84
CA GLY A 411 -4.67 14.47 7.76
C GLY A 411 -3.66 15.26 6.90
N GLY A 412 -2.54 14.66 6.55
CA GLY A 412 -1.44 15.22 5.77
C GLY A 412 -0.20 14.31 5.88
N PHE A 413 0.52 14.16 4.77
CA PHE A 413 1.85 13.56 4.75
C PHE A 413 2.89 14.68 4.84
N ASP A 414 3.92 14.52 5.66
CA ASP A 414 5.06 15.43 5.60
C ASP A 414 5.79 15.29 4.25
N LYS A 415 6.41 16.36 3.75
CA LYS A 415 7.25 16.32 2.54
C LYS A 415 8.36 15.27 2.65
N GLY A 416 8.92 15.07 3.83
CA GLY A 416 9.90 14.00 4.08
C GLY A 416 9.31 12.59 3.93
N GLU A 417 8.06 12.39 4.33
CA GLU A 417 7.33 11.13 4.19
C GLU A 417 6.91 10.88 2.73
N LEU A 418 6.56 11.94 1.99
CA LEU A 418 6.32 11.86 0.56
C LEU A 418 7.58 11.36 -0.17
N VAL A 419 8.77 11.88 0.11
CA VAL A 419 10.03 11.41 -0.51
C VAL A 419 10.25 9.89 -0.30
N HIS A 420 9.72 9.31 0.78
CA HIS A 420 9.75 7.86 1.04
C HIS A 420 8.58 7.07 0.40
N GLY A 421 7.55 7.74 -0.12
CA GLY A 421 6.43 7.14 -0.85
C GLY A 421 6.78 6.57 -2.23
N GLY A 422 8.06 6.61 -2.62
CA GLY A 422 8.53 6.18 -3.93
C GLY A 422 8.02 7.07 -5.06
N LEU A 423 7.90 6.52 -6.27
CA LEU A 423 7.52 7.21 -7.52
C LEU A 423 6.32 8.16 -7.41
N MET A 424 5.34 7.86 -6.53
CA MET A 424 4.19 8.73 -6.27
C MET A 424 4.58 10.14 -5.80
N SER A 425 5.70 10.29 -5.09
CA SER A 425 6.17 11.60 -4.64
C SER A 425 6.73 12.47 -5.76
N SER A 426 7.38 11.85 -6.75
CA SER A 426 7.82 12.55 -7.96
C SER A 426 6.66 13.05 -8.84
N ILE A 427 5.48 12.43 -8.68
CA ILE A 427 4.25 12.80 -9.39
C ILE A 427 3.55 13.99 -8.73
N PHE A 428 3.55 14.09 -7.40
CA PHE A 428 2.86 15.15 -6.65
C PHE A 428 3.76 16.30 -6.19
N ALA A 429 5.07 16.10 -6.18
CA ALA A 429 6.06 17.11 -5.84
C ALA A 429 7.21 17.07 -6.86
N PRO A 430 7.03 17.66 -8.05
CA PRO A 430 8.18 17.97 -8.90
C PRO A 430 9.10 18.90 -8.10
N GLY A 431 10.39 18.55 -8.04
CA GLY A 431 11.42 19.36 -7.41
C GLY A 431 11.56 20.74 -8.02
#